data_AF-A0AAV2IFT5-F1
#
_entry.id   AF-A0AAV2IFT5-F1
#
_cell.length_a   1.000
_cell.length_b   1.000
_cell.length_c   1.000
_cell.angle_alpha   90.00
_cell.angle_beta   90.00
_cell.angle_gamma   90.00
#
_symmetry.space_group_name_H-M   'P 1'
#
loop_
_entity.id
_entity.type
_entity.pdbx_description
1 polymer ?
#
loop_
_entity_poly.entity_id
_entity_poly.type
_entity_poly.pdbx_seq_one_letter_code
_entity_poly.pdbx_strand_id
1 'polypeptide(L)'
;MGHPVWNLRTKTPQSEAATVPWHQDSAYLDNDSYNVLQATAWIPLLGANEKNGCMEVISGGHLAGKVARHTCCWGDTWYVETDIEDAEKRLNVDFVRDKVLCPVPYGGMLLINNMIPHRSLNNVSDDIRWSLDLRWQTPEKPVGFYGMKQGVLMRSEKNPVKEIDWDGFNSVDRHREADKECTGDVKEDPFDTTIVGPWMKKWEMTHTNRHTAQLTSRLEASWHKA
;
A
#
# COMPACT_ATOMS: atom_id res chain seq x y z
N MET A 1 -16.47 7.23 -1.12
CA MET A 1 -16.26 6.58 0.19
C MET A 1 -14.80 6.70 0.57
N GLY A 2 -14.48 6.75 1.87
CA GLY A 2 -13.11 6.54 2.35
C GLY A 2 -12.77 5.05 2.29
N HIS A 3 -11.63 4.72 1.72
CA HIS A 3 -11.14 3.35 1.58
C HIS A 3 -10.56 2.86 2.94
N PRO A 4 -10.68 1.58 3.32
CA PRO A 4 -10.25 1.09 4.63
C PRO A 4 -8.73 1.01 4.81
N VAL A 5 -7.97 1.06 3.72
CA VAL A 5 -6.50 1.09 3.78
C VAL A 5 -6.02 2.54 3.76
N TRP A 6 -5.56 2.97 4.93
CA TRP A 6 -4.83 4.20 5.18
C TRP A 6 -3.52 3.86 5.89
N ASN A 7 -2.52 4.73 5.78
CA ASN A 7 -1.25 4.56 6.49
C ASN A 7 -0.81 5.87 7.15
N LEU A 8 -0.25 5.77 8.35
CA LEU A 8 0.67 6.76 8.89
C LEU A 8 2.08 6.16 8.74
N ARG A 9 2.97 6.87 8.04
CA ARG A 9 4.31 6.36 7.72
C ARG A 9 5.37 7.28 8.28
N THR A 10 6.36 6.67 8.92
CA THR A 10 7.62 7.32 9.26
C THR A 10 8.66 7.02 8.18
N LYS A 11 9.50 8.01 7.94
CA LYS A 11 10.72 7.88 7.18
C LYS A 11 11.87 8.30 8.09
N THR A 12 12.43 7.35 8.81
CA THR A 12 13.52 7.61 9.75
C THR A 12 14.83 7.88 9.00
N PRO A 13 15.73 8.70 9.56
CA PRO A 13 17.07 8.93 9.01
C PRO A 13 17.82 7.61 8.75
N GLN A 14 18.43 7.52 7.57
CA GLN A 14 19.33 6.43 7.14
C GLN A 14 18.77 5.00 7.33
N SER A 15 17.45 4.83 7.23
CA SER A 15 16.79 3.52 7.32
C SER A 15 16.33 3.03 5.95
N GLU A 16 16.99 1.98 5.43
CA GLU A 16 16.60 1.34 4.18
C GLU A 16 15.26 0.62 4.28
N ALA A 17 14.91 0.07 5.46
CA ALA A 17 13.61 -0.57 5.70
C ALA A 17 12.43 0.42 5.59
N ALA A 18 12.68 1.72 5.75
CA ALA A 18 11.68 2.75 5.53
C ALA A 18 11.53 3.12 4.04
N THR A 19 12.32 2.52 3.15
CA THR A 19 12.26 2.74 1.70
C THR A 19 11.26 1.85 1.03
N VAL A 20 10.24 2.52 0.48
CA VAL A 20 9.19 1.89 -0.30
C VAL A 20 9.70 1.87 -1.75
N PRO A 21 9.93 0.68 -2.34
CA PRO A 21 10.41 0.55 -3.71
C PRO A 21 9.34 0.98 -4.72
N TRP A 22 9.69 0.94 -6.02
CA TRP A 22 8.71 1.15 -7.08
C TRP A 22 7.57 0.15 -6.95
N HIS A 23 6.34 0.64 -6.93
CA HIS A 23 5.14 -0.19 -6.86
C HIS A 23 3.94 0.55 -7.44
N GLN A 24 2.84 -0.18 -7.62
CA GLN A 24 1.51 0.39 -7.84
C GLN A 24 0.67 0.05 -6.59
N ASP A 25 -0.16 0.97 -6.09
CA ASP A 25 -0.99 0.74 -4.89
C ASP A 25 -1.88 -0.52 -5.06
N SER A 26 -2.42 -0.72 -6.27
CA SER A 26 -3.23 -1.91 -6.61
C SER A 26 -2.47 -3.24 -6.52
N ALA A 27 -1.13 -3.23 -6.45
CA ALA A 27 -0.35 -4.45 -6.25
C ALA A 27 -0.51 -5.02 -4.83
N TYR A 28 -0.85 -4.18 -3.84
CA TYR A 28 -1.16 -4.61 -2.47
C TYR A 28 -2.63 -5.03 -2.28
N LEU A 29 -3.46 -4.83 -3.30
CA LEU A 29 -4.89 -5.04 -3.24
C LEU A 29 -5.29 -6.23 -4.12
N ASP A 30 -6.51 -6.71 -3.91
CA ASP A 30 -7.10 -7.76 -4.72
C ASP A 30 -7.36 -7.25 -6.16
N ASN A 31 -7.52 -8.18 -7.10
CA ASN A 31 -7.71 -7.92 -8.52
C ASN A 31 -8.97 -7.09 -8.81
N ASP A 32 -9.96 -7.11 -7.92
CA ASP A 32 -11.12 -6.23 -7.97
C ASP A 32 -10.74 -4.74 -7.98
N SER A 33 -9.60 -4.36 -7.39
CA SER A 33 -9.09 -2.99 -7.41
C SER A 33 -8.63 -2.53 -8.81
N TYR A 34 -8.39 -3.45 -9.74
CA TYR A 34 -7.82 -3.14 -11.07
C TYR A 34 -8.78 -2.39 -11.98
N ASN A 35 -10.07 -2.36 -11.66
CA ASN A 35 -11.08 -1.66 -12.44
C ASN A 35 -11.73 -0.51 -11.65
N VAL A 36 -11.07 -0.07 -10.58
CA VAL A 36 -11.58 0.94 -9.65
C VAL A 36 -10.53 2.03 -9.52
N LEU A 37 -10.90 3.27 -9.83
CA LEU A 37 -10.09 4.41 -9.48
C LEU A 37 -10.12 4.60 -7.96
N GLN A 38 -8.97 4.43 -7.35
CA GLN A 38 -8.72 4.73 -5.95
C GLN A 38 -7.71 5.87 -5.91
N ALA A 39 -8.20 7.06 -5.60
CA ALA A 39 -7.35 8.25 -5.49
C ALA A 39 -6.72 8.28 -4.10
N THR A 40 -5.40 8.32 -4.05
CA THR A 40 -4.63 8.43 -2.81
C THR A 40 -4.16 9.87 -2.64
N ALA A 41 -4.47 10.50 -1.50
CA ALA A 41 -3.76 11.69 -1.05
C ALA A 41 -2.61 11.27 -0.15
N TRP A 42 -1.40 11.54 -0.62
CA TRP A 42 -0.18 11.47 0.17
C TRP A 42 0.10 12.84 0.77
N ILE A 43 0.07 12.94 2.09
CA ILE A 43 0.12 14.20 2.84
C ILE A 43 1.32 14.16 3.80
N PRO A 44 2.45 14.80 3.50
CA PRO A 44 3.54 14.88 4.44
C PRO A 44 3.20 15.88 5.55
N LEU A 45 3.54 15.55 6.80
CA LEU A 45 3.28 16.40 7.96
C LEU A 45 4.40 17.44 8.21
N LEU A 46 5.31 17.57 7.24
CA LEU A 46 6.43 18.51 7.15
C LEU A 46 6.71 18.75 5.66
N GLY A 47 7.59 19.69 5.33
CA GLY A 47 8.04 19.84 3.93
C GLY A 47 8.79 18.59 3.48
N ALA A 48 8.32 17.95 2.40
CA ALA A 48 8.97 16.80 1.80
C ALA A 48 9.81 17.22 0.59
N ASN A 49 11.07 16.79 0.56
CA ASN A 49 12.03 17.09 -0.50
C ASN A 49 12.92 15.86 -0.76
N GLU A 50 13.83 15.97 -1.71
CA GLU A 50 14.73 14.88 -2.12
C GLU A 50 15.55 14.32 -0.95
N LYS A 51 15.98 15.17 0.00
CA LYS A 51 16.85 14.77 1.12
C LYS A 51 16.10 14.00 2.20
N ASN A 52 14.86 14.37 2.50
CA ASN A 52 14.04 13.68 3.51
C ASN A 52 13.05 12.66 2.92
N GLY A 53 13.30 12.26 1.66
CA GLY A 53 12.65 11.13 1.04
C GLY A 53 11.30 11.45 0.40
N CYS A 54 11.13 12.53 -0.36
CA CYS A 54 9.88 12.77 -1.09
C CYS A 54 9.57 11.64 -2.10
N MET A 55 8.37 11.70 -2.67
CA MET A 55 7.91 10.69 -3.62
C MET A 55 8.56 10.88 -4.99
N GLU A 56 8.67 9.78 -5.74
CA GLU A 56 8.88 9.78 -7.18
C GLU A 56 7.75 9.01 -7.85
N VAL A 57 7.37 9.43 -9.05
CA VAL A 57 6.35 8.78 -9.88
C VAL A 57 6.86 8.57 -11.30
N ILE A 58 6.29 7.61 -12.01
CA ILE A 58 6.45 7.49 -13.47
C ILE A 58 5.27 8.18 -14.15
N SER A 59 5.54 9.35 -14.73
CA SER A 59 4.55 10.15 -15.43
C SER A 59 3.86 9.34 -16.53
N GLY A 60 2.54 9.42 -16.62
CA GLY A 60 1.76 8.64 -17.57
C GLY A 60 1.64 7.13 -17.28
N GLY A 61 2.35 6.58 -16.29
CA GLY A 61 2.36 5.13 -16.03
C GLY A 61 1.02 4.51 -15.62
N HIS A 62 0.05 5.33 -15.22
CA HIS A 62 -1.32 4.89 -14.92
C HIS A 62 -2.23 4.85 -16.16
N LEU A 63 -1.84 5.48 -17.28
CA LEU A 63 -2.72 5.67 -18.44
C LEU A 63 -3.04 4.37 -19.17
N ALA A 64 -2.18 3.37 -19.07
CA ALA A 64 -2.43 2.05 -19.64
C ALA A 64 -3.56 1.29 -18.93
N GLY A 65 -3.97 1.72 -17.73
CA GLY A 65 -5.03 1.04 -16.96
C GLY A 65 -4.64 -0.37 -16.52
N LYS A 66 -3.34 -0.63 -16.34
CA LYS A 66 -2.79 -1.97 -16.08
C LYS A 66 -1.92 -1.97 -14.84
N VAL A 67 -1.89 -3.11 -14.16
CA VAL A 67 -0.92 -3.40 -13.11
C VAL A 67 0.21 -4.22 -13.74
N ALA A 68 1.45 -3.72 -13.63
CA ALA A 68 2.66 -4.42 -14.00
C ALA A 68 2.87 -5.66 -13.13
N ARG A 69 3.83 -6.50 -13.48
CA ARG A 69 4.31 -7.57 -12.60
C ARG A 69 5.02 -6.95 -11.40
N HIS A 70 4.76 -7.51 -10.22
CA HIS A 70 5.52 -7.23 -9.02
C HIS A 70 6.10 -8.53 -8.45
N THR A 71 7.12 -8.38 -7.63
CA THR A 71 7.59 -9.39 -6.68
C THR A 71 7.25 -8.95 -5.26
N CYS A 72 7.27 -9.85 -4.29
CA CYS A 72 7.02 -9.53 -2.89
C CYS A 72 8.26 -9.76 -2.03
N CYS A 73 8.26 -9.03 -0.91
CA CYS A 73 9.23 -9.08 0.17
C CYS A 73 10.58 -8.54 -0.26
N TRP A 74 10.61 -7.26 -0.64
CA TRP A 74 11.86 -6.56 -0.95
C TRP A 74 12.78 -6.48 0.28
N GLY A 75 13.98 -7.05 0.19
CA GLY A 75 14.93 -7.12 1.29
C GLY A 75 14.33 -7.73 2.55
N ASP A 76 14.51 -7.07 3.70
CA ASP A 76 13.96 -7.50 4.99
C ASP A 76 12.52 -6.98 5.26
N THR A 77 11.80 -6.54 4.23
CA THR A 77 10.47 -5.93 4.35
C THR A 77 9.35 -6.81 3.77
N TRP A 78 8.10 -6.36 3.91
CA TRP A 78 6.90 -6.95 3.28
C TRP A 78 6.49 -6.23 1.99
N TYR A 79 7.30 -5.28 1.51
CA TYR A 79 6.95 -4.47 0.36
C TYR A 79 6.95 -5.29 -0.93
N VAL A 80 6.07 -4.89 -1.86
CA VAL A 80 6.10 -5.38 -3.23
C VAL A 80 6.97 -4.44 -4.07
N GLU A 81 7.69 -4.98 -5.03
CA GLU A 81 8.54 -4.23 -5.94
C GLU A 81 8.12 -4.50 -7.38
N THR A 82 8.00 -3.46 -8.18
CA THR A 82 7.70 -3.53 -9.60
C THR A 82 8.88 -4.12 -10.37
N ASP A 83 8.59 -5.10 -11.24
CA ASP A 83 9.49 -5.48 -12.32
C ASP A 83 9.54 -4.35 -13.35
N ILE A 84 10.66 -3.64 -13.40
CA ILE A 84 10.84 -2.47 -14.27
C ILE A 84 10.71 -2.85 -15.75
N GLU A 85 11.27 -4.00 -16.17
CA GLU A 85 11.21 -4.39 -17.58
C GLU A 85 9.78 -4.74 -18.02
N ASP A 86 9.01 -5.41 -17.16
CA ASP A 86 7.58 -5.63 -17.42
C ASP A 86 6.81 -4.30 -17.42
N ALA A 87 7.07 -3.43 -16.45
CA ALA A 87 6.37 -2.16 -16.33
C ALA A 87 6.59 -1.25 -17.55
N GLU A 88 7.83 -1.09 -18.02
CA GLU A 88 8.13 -0.29 -19.21
C GLU A 88 7.36 -0.79 -20.45
N LYS A 89 7.34 -2.10 -20.66
CA LYS A 89 6.62 -2.73 -21.80
C LYS A 89 5.11 -2.64 -21.63
N ARG A 90 4.59 -3.00 -20.46
CA ARG A 90 3.15 -3.19 -20.20
C ARG A 90 2.42 -1.87 -20.04
N LEU A 91 3.09 -0.86 -19.47
CA LEU A 91 2.56 0.48 -19.23
C LEU A 91 2.96 1.47 -20.35
N ASN A 92 3.87 1.08 -21.24
CA ASN A 92 4.39 1.91 -22.33
C ASN A 92 5.03 3.21 -21.80
N VAL A 93 5.98 3.05 -20.88
CA VAL A 93 6.73 4.11 -20.20
C VAL A 93 8.21 3.79 -20.17
N ASP A 94 9.04 4.77 -19.79
CA ASP A 94 10.47 4.62 -19.57
C ASP A 94 10.81 5.15 -18.16
N PHE A 95 11.41 4.32 -17.30
CA PHE A 95 11.65 4.65 -15.89
C PHE A 95 12.80 5.66 -15.68
N VAL A 96 13.54 5.99 -16.74
CA VAL A 96 14.56 7.03 -16.73
C VAL A 96 13.95 8.35 -17.21
N ARG A 97 13.31 8.36 -18.37
CA ARG A 97 12.75 9.54 -19.04
C ARG A 97 11.50 10.07 -18.34
N ASP A 98 10.59 9.19 -17.94
CA ASP A 98 9.26 9.59 -17.46
C ASP A 98 9.21 9.76 -15.94
N LYS A 99 10.34 9.58 -15.25
CA LYS A 99 10.46 9.74 -13.80
C LYS A 99 10.34 11.20 -13.39
N VAL A 100 9.47 11.47 -12.43
CA VAL A 100 9.22 12.79 -11.88
C VAL A 100 9.38 12.76 -10.36
N LEU A 101 10.23 13.66 -9.85
CA LEU A 101 10.39 13.90 -8.42
C LEU A 101 9.24 14.81 -7.93
N CYS A 102 8.65 14.46 -6.79
CA CYS A 102 7.48 15.15 -6.24
C CYS A 102 7.79 15.75 -4.86
N PRO A 103 8.57 16.84 -4.78
CA PRO A 103 8.69 17.61 -3.54
C PRO A 103 7.34 18.26 -3.20
N VAL A 104 6.97 18.26 -1.93
CA VAL A 104 5.69 18.81 -1.45
C VAL A 104 5.98 19.74 -0.27
N PRO A 105 5.68 21.04 -0.36
CA PRO A 105 5.87 21.96 0.75
C PRO A 105 4.94 21.62 1.91
N TYR A 106 5.26 22.10 3.11
CA TYR A 106 4.41 21.94 4.27
C TYR A 106 2.99 22.47 4.00
N GLY A 107 1.97 21.70 4.40
CA GLY A 107 0.56 21.98 4.11
C GLY A 107 0.10 21.55 2.72
N GLY A 108 1.01 21.07 1.86
CA GLY A 108 0.68 20.50 0.55
C GLY A 108 0.31 19.01 0.61
N MET A 109 -0.15 18.48 -0.52
CA MET A 109 -0.38 17.05 -0.72
C MET A 109 -0.08 16.65 -2.17
N LEU A 110 0.23 15.38 -2.37
CA LEU A 110 0.31 14.75 -3.69
C LEU A 110 -0.89 13.82 -3.88
N LEU A 111 -1.67 14.05 -4.93
CA LEU A 111 -2.74 13.13 -5.34
C LEU A 111 -2.19 12.14 -6.37
N ILE A 112 -2.30 10.85 -6.09
CA ILE A 112 -1.86 9.78 -6.98
C ILE A 112 -3.00 8.83 -7.33
N ASN A 113 -2.96 8.34 -8.56
CA ASN A 113 -3.81 7.25 -9.05
C ASN A 113 -3.24 5.92 -8.55
N ASN A 114 -4.09 4.99 -8.10
CA ASN A 114 -3.65 3.68 -7.59
C ASN A 114 -2.82 2.83 -8.56
N MET A 115 -2.88 3.13 -9.86
CA MET A 115 -2.10 2.45 -10.90
C MET A 115 -0.82 3.20 -11.30
N ILE A 116 -0.52 4.38 -10.76
CA ILE A 116 0.74 5.05 -11.13
C ILE A 116 1.91 4.33 -10.45
N PRO A 117 2.95 3.90 -11.17
CA PRO A 117 4.17 3.43 -10.53
C PRO A 117 4.78 4.57 -9.73
N HIS A 118 5.02 4.34 -8.44
CA HIS A 118 5.58 5.33 -7.54
C HIS A 118 6.47 4.69 -6.48
N ARG A 119 7.36 5.49 -5.89
CA ARG A 119 8.22 5.11 -4.77
C ARG A 119 8.47 6.28 -3.83
N SER A 120 9.14 6.04 -2.71
CA SER A 120 9.69 7.11 -1.87
C SER A 120 11.20 7.00 -1.78
N LEU A 121 11.91 8.12 -1.91
CA LEU A 121 13.36 8.15 -1.76
C LEU A 121 13.80 7.83 -0.32
N ASN A 122 15.07 7.44 -0.14
CA ASN A 122 15.71 7.32 1.18
C ASN A 122 15.68 8.66 1.91
N ASN A 123 15.58 8.63 3.24
CA ASN A 123 15.80 9.82 4.05
C ASN A 123 17.28 9.86 4.46
N VAL A 124 18.01 10.80 3.87
CA VAL A 124 19.42 11.07 4.15
C VAL A 124 19.60 12.34 5.00
N SER A 125 18.52 12.96 5.44
CA SER A 125 18.52 14.07 6.40
C SER A 125 18.51 13.56 7.84
N ASP A 126 18.57 14.48 8.81
CA ASP A 126 18.53 14.17 10.25
C ASP A 126 17.10 14.19 10.84
N ASP A 127 16.10 14.63 10.07
CA ASP A 127 14.72 14.76 10.52
C ASP A 127 13.90 13.50 10.21
N ILE A 128 12.98 13.10 11.10
CA ILE A 128 11.99 12.06 10.78
C ILE A 128 10.86 12.67 9.95
N ARG A 129 10.65 12.15 8.72
CA ARG A 129 9.53 12.57 7.86
C ARG A 129 8.31 11.69 8.11
N TRP A 130 7.23 12.29 8.62
CA TRP A 130 5.92 11.66 8.76
C TRP A 130 5.01 11.98 7.57
N SER A 131 4.21 11.01 7.12
CA SER A 131 3.17 11.22 6.11
C SER A 131 1.93 10.39 6.35
N LEU A 132 0.81 10.88 5.85
CA LEU A 132 -0.47 10.15 5.78
C LEU A 132 -0.72 9.71 4.34
N ASP A 133 -1.17 8.47 4.17
CA ASP A 133 -1.72 7.97 2.91
C ASP A 133 -3.21 7.75 3.14
N LEU A 134 -4.05 8.61 2.56
CA LEU A 134 -5.50 8.52 2.66
C LEU A 134 -6.08 8.19 1.29
N ARG A 135 -7.08 7.32 1.22
CA ARG A 135 -7.59 6.79 -0.06
C ARG A 135 -9.10 6.92 -0.16
N TRP A 136 -9.59 7.22 -1.36
CA TRP A 136 -11.02 7.31 -1.66
C TRP A 136 -11.36 6.64 -2.98
N GLN A 137 -12.58 6.12 -3.05
CA GLN A 137 -13.14 5.54 -4.27
C GLN A 137 -14.66 5.74 -4.35
N THR A 138 -15.23 5.37 -5.48
CA THR A 138 -16.68 5.34 -5.70
C THR A 138 -17.34 4.25 -4.85
N PRO A 139 -18.39 4.55 -4.05
CA PRO A 139 -19.05 3.60 -3.13
C PRO A 139 -19.58 2.32 -3.76
N GLU A 140 -20.04 2.38 -5.01
CA GLU A 140 -20.69 1.27 -5.70
C GLU A 140 -19.69 0.27 -6.31
N LYS A 141 -18.39 0.54 -6.16
CA LYS A 141 -17.31 -0.30 -6.68
C LYS A 141 -16.70 -1.14 -5.55
N PRO A 142 -16.22 -2.36 -5.86
CA PRO A 142 -15.58 -3.20 -4.85
C PRO A 142 -14.36 -2.48 -4.27
N VAL A 143 -14.14 -2.65 -2.97
CA VAL A 143 -13.00 -2.07 -2.25
C VAL A 143 -11.68 -2.75 -2.66
N GLY A 144 -11.73 -4.02 -3.08
CA GLY A 144 -10.53 -4.77 -3.46
C GLY A 144 -9.59 -5.04 -2.29
N PHE A 145 -10.10 -5.14 -1.07
CA PHE A 145 -9.31 -5.43 0.13
C PHE A 145 -9.59 -6.84 0.68
N TYR A 146 -9.61 -7.83 -0.23
CA TYR A 146 -9.72 -9.26 0.06
C TYR A 146 -10.92 -9.63 0.96
N GLY A 147 -12.02 -8.88 0.86
CA GLY A 147 -13.21 -9.07 1.71
C GLY A 147 -13.01 -8.73 3.19
N MET A 148 -11.82 -8.30 3.62
CA MET A 148 -11.48 -8.13 5.05
C MET A 148 -12.17 -6.93 5.70
N LYS A 149 -12.34 -5.83 4.95
CA LYS A 149 -12.95 -4.61 5.49
C LYS A 149 -13.58 -3.78 4.38
N GLN A 150 -14.77 -3.25 4.64
CA GLN A 150 -15.43 -2.28 3.77
C GLN A 150 -14.94 -0.86 4.06
N GLY A 151 -15.06 0.04 3.09
CA GLY A 151 -14.81 1.46 3.33
C GLY A 151 -16.00 2.15 4.00
N VAL A 152 -15.83 3.43 4.33
CA VAL A 152 -16.82 4.23 5.04
C VAL A 152 -17.43 5.29 4.11
N LEU A 153 -18.75 5.39 4.07
CA LEU A 153 -19.43 6.37 3.23
C LEU A 153 -19.27 7.78 3.83
N MET A 154 -18.49 8.63 3.18
CA MET A 154 -18.20 10.00 3.64
C MET A 154 -19.01 11.08 2.89
N ARG A 155 -19.44 10.79 1.66
CA ARG A 155 -20.17 11.72 0.79
C ARG A 155 -20.99 10.94 -0.22
N SER A 156 -22.19 11.45 -0.52
CA SER A 156 -23.02 11.01 -1.63
C SER A 156 -23.84 12.20 -2.14
N GLU A 157 -23.97 12.29 -3.47
CA GLU A 157 -24.79 13.32 -4.12
C GLU A 157 -26.28 13.00 -4.02
N LYS A 158 -26.65 11.72 -4.21
CA LYS A 158 -28.05 11.26 -4.18
C LYS A 158 -28.65 11.26 -2.78
N ASN A 159 -27.85 10.83 -1.79
CA ASN A 159 -28.27 10.70 -0.40
C ASN A 159 -27.23 11.43 0.49
N PRO A 160 -27.38 12.74 0.74
CA PRO A 160 -26.41 13.50 1.54
C PRO A 160 -26.12 12.82 2.88
N VAL A 161 -24.83 12.62 3.16
CA VAL A 161 -24.35 11.99 4.39
C VAL A 161 -24.35 13.06 5.48
N LYS A 162 -25.24 12.92 6.47
CA LYS A 162 -25.32 13.85 7.62
C LYS A 162 -24.29 13.52 8.70
N GLU A 163 -24.07 12.23 8.93
CA GLU A 163 -23.14 11.71 9.92
C GLU A 163 -22.38 10.53 9.29
N ILE A 164 -21.09 10.43 9.60
CA ILE A 164 -20.25 9.34 9.13
C ILE A 164 -20.36 8.20 10.15
N ASP A 165 -20.69 6.99 9.69
CA ASP A 165 -20.78 5.79 10.53
C ASP A 165 -19.38 5.27 10.92
N TRP A 166 -18.75 5.95 11.86
CA TRP A 166 -17.45 5.56 12.41
C TRP A 166 -17.55 4.31 13.28
N ASP A 167 -18.66 4.11 13.98
CA ASP A 167 -18.85 2.95 14.87
C ASP A 167 -18.93 1.67 14.04
N GLY A 168 -19.72 1.66 12.97
CA GLY A 168 -19.79 0.55 12.01
C GLY A 168 -18.43 0.29 11.37
N PHE A 169 -17.72 1.34 10.93
CA PHE A 169 -16.38 1.19 10.35
C PHE A 169 -15.34 0.64 11.35
N ASN A 170 -15.37 1.06 12.61
CA ASN A 170 -14.42 0.64 13.64
C ASN A 170 -14.78 -0.70 14.28
N SER A 171 -16.02 -1.15 14.17
CA SER A 171 -16.46 -2.48 14.66
C SER A 171 -15.76 -3.65 13.98
N VAL A 172 -15.20 -3.43 12.78
CA VAL A 172 -14.45 -4.43 12.01
C VAL A 172 -12.95 -4.22 12.18
N ASP A 173 -12.30 -5.15 12.89
CA ASP A 173 -10.84 -5.21 12.98
C ASP A 173 -10.26 -6.05 11.84
N ARG A 174 -9.62 -5.37 10.88
CA ARG A 174 -9.02 -6.03 9.70
C ARG A 174 -7.94 -7.04 10.05
N HIS A 175 -7.23 -6.88 11.16
CA HIS A 175 -6.16 -7.80 11.56
C HIS A 175 -6.78 -9.11 12.02
N ARG A 176 -7.85 -9.04 12.82
CA ARG A 176 -8.64 -10.22 13.20
C ARG A 176 -9.31 -10.89 12.01
N GLU A 177 -9.85 -10.13 11.06
CA GLU A 177 -10.42 -10.71 9.83
C GLU A 177 -9.36 -11.44 9.00
N ALA A 178 -8.15 -10.88 8.87
CA ALA A 178 -7.04 -11.55 8.20
C ALA A 178 -6.56 -12.82 8.93
N ASP A 179 -6.63 -12.82 10.27
CA ASP A 179 -6.20 -13.92 11.11
C ASP A 179 -7.20 -15.08 11.17
N LYS A 180 -8.48 -14.88 10.79
CA LYS A 180 -9.47 -15.98 10.69
C LYS A 180 -9.04 -17.09 9.72
N GLU A 181 -8.21 -16.75 8.73
CA GLU A 181 -7.65 -17.72 7.79
C GLU A 181 -6.37 -18.41 8.31
N CYS A 182 -5.86 -18.00 9.48
CA CYS A 182 -4.65 -18.54 10.09
C CYS A 182 -5.01 -19.59 11.14
N THR A 183 -4.25 -20.68 11.20
CA THR A 183 -4.41 -21.72 12.23
C THR A 183 -3.37 -21.52 13.34
N GLY A 184 -3.83 -21.21 14.56
CA GLY A 184 -3.00 -21.08 15.77
C GLY A 184 -3.34 -19.86 16.62
N ASP A 185 -3.02 -19.92 17.92
CA ASP A 185 -3.11 -18.77 18.82
C ASP A 185 -2.02 -17.75 18.45
N VAL A 186 -2.41 -16.66 17.78
CA VAL A 186 -1.52 -15.53 17.56
C VAL A 186 -1.34 -14.83 18.91
N LYS A 187 -0.17 -14.99 19.55
CA LYS A 187 0.17 -14.16 20.71
C LYS A 187 0.25 -12.71 20.25
N GLU A 188 -0.64 -11.87 20.78
CA GLU A 188 -0.57 -10.42 20.59
C GLU A 188 0.64 -9.87 21.36
N ASP A 189 1.76 -9.69 20.66
CA ASP A 189 2.86 -8.83 21.12
C ASP A 189 2.63 -7.42 20.53
N PRO A 190 2.35 -6.39 21.35
CA PRO A 190 2.09 -5.04 20.88
C PRO A 190 3.31 -4.39 20.19
N PHE A 191 4.51 -4.97 20.33
CA PHE A 191 5.73 -4.51 19.68
C PHE A 191 6.15 -5.39 18.50
N ASP A 192 5.38 -6.44 18.17
CA ASP A 192 5.63 -7.21 16.96
C ASP A 192 5.34 -6.34 15.73
N THR A 193 6.39 -6.07 14.97
CA THR A 193 6.34 -5.28 13.74
C THR A 193 6.25 -6.18 12.50
N THR A 194 6.01 -7.48 12.69
CA THR A 194 5.85 -8.45 11.62
C THR A 194 4.50 -8.27 10.93
N ILE A 195 4.54 -7.73 9.72
CA ILE A 195 3.39 -7.58 8.86
C ILE A 195 3.27 -8.77 7.92
N VAL A 196 2.08 -9.34 7.83
CA VAL A 196 1.70 -10.38 6.87
C VAL A 196 0.34 -10.04 6.29
N GLY A 197 0.08 -10.50 5.06
CA GLY A 197 -1.25 -10.42 4.50
C GLY A 197 -1.39 -11.05 3.12
N PRO A 198 -2.61 -11.06 2.58
CA PRO A 198 -2.96 -11.85 1.40
C PRO A 198 -2.24 -11.40 0.13
N TRP A 199 -1.83 -10.14 0.01
CA TRP A 199 -1.06 -9.65 -1.14
C TRP A 199 0.30 -10.36 -1.29
N MET A 200 0.88 -10.86 -0.19
CA MET A 200 2.15 -11.58 -0.26
C MET A 200 2.03 -12.89 -1.04
N LYS A 201 0.82 -13.48 -1.12
CA LYS A 201 0.52 -14.68 -1.90
C LYS A 201 0.27 -14.38 -3.38
N LYS A 202 0.07 -13.10 -3.74
CA LYS A 202 -0.26 -12.64 -5.09
C LYS A 202 0.95 -12.63 -6.02
N TRP A 203 2.13 -12.40 -5.44
CA TRP A 203 3.36 -12.18 -6.17
C TRP A 203 4.42 -13.20 -5.76
N GLU A 204 5.38 -13.44 -6.66
CA GLU A 204 6.55 -14.25 -6.36
C GLU A 204 7.36 -13.60 -5.21
N MET A 205 7.60 -14.36 -4.13
CA MET A 205 8.43 -13.91 -3.02
C MET A 205 9.90 -14.11 -3.36
N THR A 206 10.68 -13.02 -3.38
CA THR A 206 12.10 -13.07 -3.79
C THR A 206 13.08 -13.10 -2.62
N HIS A 207 12.64 -12.79 -1.41
CA HIS A 207 13.46 -12.84 -0.20
C HIS A 207 12.73 -13.57 0.92
N THR A 208 13.50 -14.28 1.75
CA THR A 208 13.01 -14.89 2.98
C THR A 208 13.42 -14.03 4.17
N ASN A 209 12.44 -13.55 4.94
CA ASN A 209 12.64 -12.73 6.14
C ASN A 209 11.58 -13.08 7.20
N ARG A 210 11.54 -12.33 8.32
CA ARG A 210 10.57 -12.59 9.40
C ARG A 210 9.11 -12.55 8.94
N HIS A 211 8.78 -11.72 7.95
CA HIS A 211 7.43 -11.57 7.40
C HIS A 211 7.03 -12.82 6.62
N THR A 212 7.90 -13.32 5.74
CA THR A 212 7.64 -14.55 5.00
C THR A 212 7.64 -15.77 5.90
N ALA A 213 8.51 -15.82 6.92
CA ALA A 213 8.53 -16.92 7.88
C ALA A 213 7.21 -17.00 8.66
N GLN A 214 6.67 -15.86 9.09
CA GLN A 214 5.36 -15.79 9.76
C GLN A 214 4.21 -16.15 8.81
N LEU A 215 4.31 -15.78 7.52
CA LEU A 215 3.32 -16.20 6.52
C LEU A 215 3.35 -17.73 6.33
N THR A 216 4.52 -18.33 6.23
CA THR A 216 4.69 -19.78 6.09
C THR A 216 4.20 -20.51 7.34
N SER A 217 4.52 -20.04 8.55
CA SER A 217 4.04 -20.67 9.79
C SER A 217 2.51 -20.66 9.91
N ARG A 218 1.86 -19.57 9.46
CA ARG A 218 0.39 -19.48 9.34
C ARG A 218 -0.19 -20.48 8.32
N LEU A 219 0.59 -20.86 7.30
CA LEU A 219 0.20 -21.80 6.26
C LEU A 219 0.48 -23.26 6.63
N GLU A 220 1.58 -23.56 7.34
CA GLU A 220 2.00 -24.91 7.77
C GLU A 220 1.08 -25.54 8.82
N ALA A 221 0.25 -24.74 9.49
CA ALA A 221 -0.83 -25.25 10.32
C ALA A 221 -2.09 -25.65 9.50
N SER A 222 -1.99 -25.64 8.16
CA SER A 222 -2.73 -26.47 7.23
C SER A 222 -1.72 -27.34 6.47
N TRP A 223 -2.05 -28.56 6.05
CA TRP A 223 -1.14 -29.52 5.37
C TRP A 223 -0.26 -30.40 6.28
N HIS A 224 -0.91 -31.16 7.17
CA HIS A 224 -0.56 -32.57 7.21
C HIS A 224 -1.11 -33.26 5.96
N LYS A 225 -0.15 -33.81 5.20
CA LYS A 225 -0.27 -34.80 4.12
C LYS A 225 -1.62 -35.51 4.02
N ALA A 226 -2.20 -35.48 2.83
CA ALA A 226 -2.78 -36.64 2.18
C ALA A 226 -2.36 -36.61 0.70
#